data_AF-A0A6N9BE18-F1
#
_entry.id   AF-A0A6N9BE18-F1
#
_cell.length_a   1.000
_cell.length_b   1.000
_cell.length_c   1.000
_cell.angle_alpha   90.00
_cell.angle_beta   90.00
_cell.angle_gamma   90.00
#
_symmetry.space_group_name_H-M   'P 1'
#
loop_
_entity.id
_entity.type
_entity.pdbx_description
1 polymer ?
#
loop_
_entity_poly.entity_id
_entity_poly.type
_entity_poly.pdbx_seq_one_letter_code
_entity_poly.pdbx_strand_id
1 'polypeptide(L)'
;MRIAVGGFHHETNTFAPTKASFEMFRRADGWPGLCRGEAVLADTAGINLPIAGFLEAARASGRDFAPLAWANASPSAEVEQEAYERITGMIVDGLRDAGPVDAVYLDLHGAMVA
;
A
#
# COMPACT_ATOMS: atom_id res chain seq x y z
N MET A 1 10.67 17.55 -7.09
CA MET A 1 9.52 16.78 -7.59
C MET A 1 8.97 16.00 -6.42
N ARG A 2 7.69 16.21 -6.12
CA ARG A 2 6.98 15.61 -4.99
C ARG A 2 6.12 14.47 -5.50
N ILE A 3 6.37 13.27 -4.99
CA ILE A 3 5.75 12.03 -5.49
C ILE A 3 4.82 11.48 -4.40
N ALA A 4 3.55 11.28 -4.72
CA ALA A 4 2.66 10.55 -3.83
C ALA A 4 3.01 9.05 -3.88
N VAL A 5 3.14 8.41 -2.72
CA VAL A 5 3.56 7.01 -2.61
C VAL A 5 2.61 6.22 -1.71
N GLY A 6 2.14 5.06 -2.17
CA GLY A 6 1.25 4.19 -1.42
C GLY A 6 1.16 2.82 -2.04
N GLY A 7 0.27 1.96 -1.55
CA GLY A 7 0.10 0.63 -2.11
C GLY A 7 -1.00 -0.21 -1.50
N PHE A 8 -1.35 -1.29 -2.20
CA PHE A 8 -2.35 -2.24 -1.76
C PHE A 8 -2.02 -3.62 -2.32
N HIS A 9 -1.49 -4.48 -1.45
CA HIS A 9 -0.96 -5.79 -1.79
C HIS A 9 -1.88 -6.90 -1.34
N HIS A 10 -2.38 -7.66 -2.31
CA HIS A 10 -3.07 -8.93 -2.09
C HIS A 10 -3.00 -9.76 -3.36
N GLU A 11 -2.79 -11.06 -3.21
CA GLU A 11 -2.96 -12.03 -4.28
C GLU A 11 -4.21 -12.87 -4.02
N THR A 12 -5.12 -12.89 -4.98
CA THR A 12 -6.35 -13.69 -4.85
C THR A 12 -6.15 -15.09 -5.39
N ASN A 13 -6.46 -16.08 -4.54
CA ASN A 13 -6.78 -17.44 -4.91
C ASN A 13 -8.27 -17.68 -4.70
N THR A 14 -9.06 -17.70 -5.77
CA THR A 14 -10.54 -17.84 -5.73
C THR A 14 -11.03 -19.18 -5.19
N PHE A 15 -10.15 -20.16 -4.97
CA PHE A 15 -10.48 -21.44 -4.33
C PHE A 15 -10.18 -21.47 -2.83
N ALA A 16 -9.55 -20.43 -2.28
CA ALA A 16 -9.26 -20.35 -0.86
C ALA A 16 -10.56 -20.20 -0.04
N PRO A 17 -10.64 -20.76 1.18
CA PRO A 17 -11.88 -20.79 1.95
C PRO A 17 -12.18 -19.48 2.70
N THR A 18 -11.23 -18.56 2.78
CA THR A 18 -11.31 -17.36 3.64
C THR A 18 -11.01 -16.12 2.81
N LYS A 19 -11.93 -15.15 2.84
CA LYS A 19 -11.74 -13.82 2.24
C LYS A 19 -10.72 -12.99 3.01
N ALA A 20 -10.06 -12.07 2.30
CA ALA A 20 -9.17 -11.11 2.93
C ALA A 20 -9.98 -9.99 3.57
N SER A 21 -10.16 -10.06 4.89
CA SER A 21 -10.88 -9.04 5.66
C SER A 21 -10.01 -7.84 5.97
N PHE A 22 -10.63 -6.71 6.32
CA PHE A 22 -9.89 -5.50 6.66
C PHE A 22 -8.91 -5.70 7.82
N GLU A 23 -9.26 -6.57 8.77
CA GLU A 23 -8.40 -6.89 9.92
C GLU A 23 -7.12 -7.63 9.51
N MET A 24 -7.16 -8.43 8.43
CA MET A 24 -5.96 -9.08 7.90
C MET A 24 -4.97 -8.04 7.38
N PHE A 25 -5.45 -6.98 6.71
CA PHE A 25 -4.61 -5.87 6.25
C PHE A 25 -4.07 -5.00 7.40
N ARG A 26 -4.75 -4.92 8.54
CA ARG A 26 -4.27 -4.16 9.70
C ARG A 26 -3.10 -4.81 10.42
N ARG A 27 -2.97 -6.14 10.33
CA ARG A 27 -1.97 -6.91 11.06
C ARG A 27 -0.71 -7.03 10.23
N ALA A 28 0.44 -7.02 10.90
CA ALA A 28 1.68 -7.44 10.27
C ALA A 28 1.68 -8.98 10.13
N ASP A 29 2.02 -9.46 8.95
CA ASP A 29 2.10 -10.90 8.64
C ASP A 29 3.23 -11.15 7.62
N GLY A 30 4.46 -11.20 8.11
CA GLY A 30 5.68 -11.25 7.27
C GLY A 30 6.10 -9.90 6.69
N TRP A 31 5.14 -9.03 6.36
CA TRP A 31 5.32 -7.63 5.95
C TRP A 31 4.54 -6.67 6.86
N PRO A 32 4.80 -5.34 6.81
CA PRO A 32 4.11 -4.38 7.68
C PRO A 32 2.59 -4.41 7.49
N GLY A 33 1.82 -4.27 8.57
CA GLY A 33 0.39 -4.04 8.43
C GLY A 33 0.08 -2.68 7.79
N LEU A 34 -1.21 -2.34 7.72
CA LEU A 34 -1.69 -1.04 7.24
C LEU A 34 -0.95 0.12 7.94
N CYS A 35 -0.18 0.87 7.16
CA CYS A 35 0.52 2.07 7.58
C CYS A 35 0.06 3.28 6.74
N ARG A 36 0.20 4.48 7.31
CA ARG A 36 -0.29 5.73 6.71
C ARG A 36 0.66 6.89 6.98
N GLY A 37 0.73 7.84 6.06
CA GLY A 37 1.60 9.00 6.20
C GLY A 37 3.06 8.59 6.37
N GLU A 38 3.82 9.31 7.19
CA GLU A 38 5.26 9.04 7.40
C GLU A 38 5.57 7.61 7.84
N ALA A 39 4.62 6.90 8.46
CA ALA A 39 4.80 5.49 8.82
C ALA A 39 5.02 4.60 7.58
N VAL A 40 4.48 4.95 6.40
CA VAL A 40 4.78 4.23 5.14
C VAL A 40 6.28 4.26 4.85
N LEU A 41 6.93 5.41 5.05
CA LEU A 41 8.35 5.58 4.79
C LEU A 41 9.23 4.86 5.80
N ALA A 42 8.81 4.81 7.07
CA ALA A 42 9.55 4.15 8.14
C ALA A 42 9.36 2.62 8.11
N ASP A 43 8.11 2.16 8.00
CA ASP A 43 7.75 0.76 8.19
C ASP A 43 8.14 -0.11 7.00
N THR A 44 8.23 0.45 5.80
CA THR A 44 8.69 -0.26 4.60
C THR A 44 10.21 -0.20 4.39
N ALA A 45 10.92 0.66 5.13
CA ALA A 45 12.35 0.89 4.90
C ALA A 45 13.18 -0.38 5.13
N GLY A 46 14.05 -0.71 4.18
CA GLY A 46 14.95 -1.87 4.26
C GLY A 46 14.27 -3.23 4.09
N ILE A 47 12.95 -3.26 3.87
CA ILE A 47 12.22 -4.48 3.52
C ILE A 47 12.35 -4.71 2.02
N ASN A 48 12.47 -5.96 1.58
CA ASN A 48 12.50 -6.31 0.17
C ASN A 48 11.11 -6.19 -0.49
N LEU A 49 10.61 -4.95 -0.58
CA LEU A 49 9.33 -4.57 -1.19
C LEU A 49 9.58 -3.59 -2.35
N PRO A 50 8.73 -3.57 -3.39
CA PRO A 50 8.89 -2.63 -4.51
C PRO A 50 8.85 -1.17 -4.05
N ILE A 51 7.96 -0.80 -3.12
CA ILE A 51 7.93 0.56 -2.56
C ILE A 51 9.24 0.96 -1.88
N ALA A 52 9.87 0.04 -1.14
CA ALA A 52 11.13 0.31 -0.46
C ALA A 52 12.26 0.59 -1.46
N GLY A 53 12.37 -0.25 -2.50
CA GLY A 53 13.35 -0.06 -3.57
C GLY A 53 13.11 1.23 -4.37
N PHE A 54 11.84 1.57 -4.65
CA PHE A 54 11.49 2.84 -5.29
C PHE A 54 11.89 4.04 -4.41
N LEU A 55 11.54 4.02 -3.12
CA LEU A 55 11.88 5.09 -2.18
C LEU A 55 13.39 5.29 -2.08
N GLU A 56 14.18 4.22 -2.02
CA GLU A 56 15.65 4.29 -2.00
C GLU A 56 16.20 4.96 -3.26
N ALA A 57 15.80 4.47 -4.45
CA ALA A 57 16.25 5.00 -5.72
C ALA A 57 15.83 6.47 -5.93
N ALA A 58 14.59 6.81 -5.57
CA ALA A 58 14.06 8.15 -5.72
C ALA A 58 14.70 9.14 -4.73
N ARG A 59 14.97 8.73 -3.47
CA ARG A 59 15.72 9.55 -2.49
C ARG A 59 17.11 9.91 -2.98
N ALA A 60 17.82 8.95 -3.58
CA ALA A 60 19.15 9.20 -4.15
C ALA A 60 19.14 10.29 -5.25
N SER A 61 17.99 10.53 -5.88
CA SER A 61 17.78 11.59 -6.88
C SER A 61 17.19 12.89 -6.31
N GLY A 62 17.14 13.06 -4.98
CA GLY A 62 16.66 14.27 -4.31
C GLY A 62 15.16 14.50 -4.42
N ARG A 63 14.36 13.43 -4.52
CA ARG A 63 12.89 13.51 -4.57
C ARG A 63 12.29 13.65 -3.18
N ASP A 64 11.16 14.34 -3.13
CA ASP A 64 10.32 14.49 -1.94
C ASP A 64 9.08 13.57 -2.08
N PHE A 65 8.53 13.14 -0.95
CA PHE A 65 7.44 12.16 -0.92
C PHE A 65 6.22 12.69 -0.17
N ALA A 66 5.04 12.41 -0.71
CA ALA A 66 3.77 12.53 -0.02
C ALA A 66 3.24 11.12 0.28
N PRO A 67 3.57 10.54 1.44
CA PRO A 67 3.14 9.18 1.73
C PRO A 67 1.64 9.09 2.00
N LEU A 68 0.99 8.12 1.37
CA LEU A 68 -0.45 7.87 1.41
C LEU A 68 -0.78 6.77 2.44
N ALA A 69 -1.53 5.75 2.03
CA ALA A 69 -1.67 4.50 2.75
C ALA A 69 -0.94 3.37 2.00
N TRP A 70 -0.40 2.42 2.76
CA TRP A 70 0.12 1.16 2.23
C TRP A 70 -0.38 0.01 3.11
N ALA A 71 -0.83 -1.07 2.49
CA ALA A 71 -1.36 -2.23 3.18
C ALA A 71 -1.03 -3.53 2.44
N ASN A 72 -0.83 -4.60 3.21
CA ASN A 72 -0.65 -5.95 2.67
C ASN A 72 -1.47 -6.96 3.47
N ALA A 73 -1.89 -8.04 2.82
CA ALA A 73 -2.33 -9.26 3.49
C ALA A 73 -1.78 -10.47 2.74
N SER A 74 -1.54 -11.56 3.47
CA SER A 74 -1.14 -12.84 2.88
C SER A 74 -2.18 -13.34 1.85
N PRO A 75 -1.73 -14.03 0.79
CA PRO A 75 -2.62 -14.57 -0.23
C PRO A 75 -3.77 -15.40 0.34
N SER A 76 -4.99 -15.12 -0.11
CA SER A 76 -6.23 -15.79 0.32
C SER A 76 -7.33 -15.57 -0.73
N ALA A 77 -8.62 -15.72 -0.39
CA ALA A 77 -9.69 -15.52 -1.37
C ALA A 77 -9.86 -14.05 -1.75
N GLU A 78 -10.97 -13.69 -2.38
CA GLU A 78 -11.26 -12.29 -2.74
C GLU A 78 -11.19 -11.38 -1.51
N VAL A 79 -10.78 -10.15 -1.73
CA VAL A 79 -10.83 -9.09 -0.72
C VAL A 79 -12.29 -8.80 -0.39
N GLU A 80 -12.62 -8.64 0.89
CA GLU A 80 -13.95 -8.17 1.24
C GLU A 80 -14.19 -6.77 0.67
N GLN A 81 -15.35 -6.53 0.05
CA GLN A 81 -15.69 -5.23 -0.53
C GLN A 81 -15.45 -4.07 0.44
N GLU A 82 -15.79 -4.25 1.73
CA GLU A 82 -15.54 -3.24 2.77
C GLU A 82 -14.04 -2.96 2.94
N ALA A 83 -13.19 -3.99 2.95
CA ALA A 83 -11.75 -3.82 3.06
C ALA A 83 -11.17 -3.08 1.85
N TYR A 84 -11.62 -3.45 0.65
CA TYR A 84 -11.24 -2.79 -0.59
C TYR A 84 -11.61 -1.31 -0.60
N GLU A 85 -12.87 -0.98 -0.27
CA GLU A 85 -13.36 0.40 -0.23
C GLU A 85 -12.61 1.23 0.81
N ARG A 86 -12.36 0.67 2.00
CA ARG A 86 -11.65 1.38 3.07
C ARG A 86 -10.21 1.69 2.70
N ILE A 87 -9.47 0.71 2.18
CA ILE A 87 -8.05 0.89 1.86
C ILE A 87 -7.88 1.81 0.65
N THR A 88 -8.69 1.61 -0.40
CA THR A 88 -8.71 2.51 -1.57
C THR A 88 -9.11 3.92 -1.18
N GLY A 89 -10.12 4.07 -0.31
CA GLY A 89 -10.53 5.35 0.25
C GLY A 89 -9.38 6.06 0.98
N MET A 90 -8.63 5.35 1.83
CA MET A 90 -7.47 5.93 2.51
C MET A 90 -6.38 6.40 1.55
N ILE A 91 -6.14 5.68 0.45
CA ILE A 91 -5.16 6.10 -0.58
C ILE A 91 -5.66 7.36 -1.30
N VAL A 92 -6.91 7.37 -1.75
CA VAL A 92 -7.49 8.49 -2.51
C VAL A 92 -7.63 9.74 -1.64
N ASP A 93 -8.09 9.61 -0.40
CA ASP A 93 -8.20 10.73 0.53
C ASP A 93 -6.83 11.25 0.92
N GLY A 94 -5.85 10.37 1.16
CA GLY A 94 -4.46 10.78 1.37
C GLY A 94 -3.91 11.59 0.19
N LEU A 95 -4.25 11.21 -1.04
CA LEU A 95 -3.80 11.93 -2.24
C LEU A 95 -4.47 13.32 -2.34
N ARG A 96 -5.75 13.43 -1.99
CA ARG A 96 -6.46 14.72 -1.92
C ARG A 96 -5.81 15.63 -0.87
N ASP A 97 -5.56 15.10 0.32
CA ASP A 97 -5.01 15.84 1.45
C ASP A 97 -3.54 16.24 1.24
N ALA A 98 -2.80 15.45 0.46
CA ALA A 98 -1.42 15.76 0.08
C ALA A 98 -1.31 17.09 -0.68
N GLY A 99 -2.38 17.54 -1.36
CA GLY A 99 -2.34 18.70 -2.24
C GLY A 99 -1.56 18.41 -3.53
N PRO A 100 -0.99 19.43 -4.20
CA PRO A 100 -0.29 19.24 -5.47
C PRO A 100 0.90 18.28 -5.35
N VAL A 101 0.93 17.29 -6.25
CA VAL A 101 2.04 16.35 -6.46
C VAL A 101 2.34 16.28 -7.95
N ASP A 102 3.59 15.98 -8.29
CA ASP A 102 4.05 15.91 -9.67
C ASP A 102 3.86 14.51 -10.29
N ALA A 103 3.79 13.49 -9.43
CA ALA A 103 3.65 12.09 -9.84
C ALA A 103 3.00 11.27 -8.72
N VAL A 104 2.48 10.09 -9.11
CA VAL A 104 1.96 9.08 -8.18
C VAL A 104 2.67 7.75 -8.49
N TYR A 105 3.17 7.11 -7.44
CA TYR A 105 3.69 5.75 -7.50
C TYR A 105 2.85 4.87 -6.56
N LEU A 106 2.26 3.81 -7.09
CA LEU A 106 1.50 2.83 -6.33
C LEU A 106 2.16 1.47 -6.43
N ASP A 107 2.52 0.93 -5.27
CA ASP A 107 3.00 -0.43 -5.12
C ASP A 107 1.80 -1.38 -5.04
N LEU A 108 1.47 -2.03 -6.16
CA LEU A 108 0.30 -2.89 -6.31
C LEU A 108 0.74 -4.29 -6.70
N HIS A 109 0.11 -5.31 -6.13
CA HIS A 109 0.39 -6.71 -6.51
C HIS A 109 -0.05 -7.02 -7.95
N GLY A 110 -1.21 -6.51 -8.36
CA GLY A 110 -1.75 -6.68 -9.73
C GLY A 110 -2.63 -7.92 -9.96
N ALA A 111 -2.81 -8.78 -8.95
CA ALA A 111 -3.64 -10.00 -9.03
C ALA A 111 -4.77 -10.05 -7.98
N MET A 112 -5.13 -8.89 -7.43
CA MET A 112 -6.22 -8.76 -6.46
C MET A 112 -7.58 -8.79 -7.16
N VAL A 113 -8.53 -9.49 -6.55
CA VAL A 113 -9.97 -9.44 -6.85
C VAL A 113 -10.73 -9.08 -5.57
N ALA A 114 -11.78 -8.27 -5.69
CA ALA A 114 -12.71 -7.90 -4.62
C ALA A 114 -14.15 -8.24 -5.05
#